data_AF-Q5D8H3-F1
#
_entry.id   AF-Q5D8H3-F1
#
_cell.length_a   1.000
_cell.length_b   1.000
_cell.length_c   1.000
_cell.angle_alpha   90.00
_cell.angle_beta   90.00
_cell.angle_gamma   90.00
#
_symmetry.space_group_name_H-M   'P 1'
#
loop_
_entity.id
_entity.type
_entity.pdbx_description
1 polymer ?
#
loop_
_entity_poly.entity_id
_entity_poly.type
_entity_poly.pdbx_seq_one_letter_code
_entity_poly.pdbx_strand_id
1 'polypeptide(L)'
;MLLRLIIITSLISCVYSEACQENDLVVKSTDCDANGNRWLFKIPKDDRKCDLNDLSLPKRVDNCEMTCPSGMHLNLLSQNCETCPPGTYSTGDMLEVTKWNTMARTYINSTHCKTTCIPLYSYTRIKWCNGI
;
A
#
# COMPACT_ATOMS: atom_id res chain seq x y z
N MET A 1 8.09 -32.25 -44.85
CA MET A 1 9.09 -31.75 -43.88
C MET A 1 9.11 -30.23 -43.73
N LEU A 2 8.83 -29.41 -44.77
CA LEU A 2 8.78 -27.95 -44.62
C LEU A 2 7.65 -27.42 -43.72
N LEU A 3 6.51 -28.11 -43.64
CA LEU A 3 5.36 -27.68 -42.83
C LEU A 3 5.62 -27.74 -41.31
N ARG A 4 6.65 -28.48 -40.86
CA ARG A 4 7.05 -28.55 -39.45
C ARG A 4 7.99 -27.42 -39.02
N LEU A 5 8.68 -26.76 -39.95
CA LEU A 5 9.54 -25.61 -39.61
C LEU A 5 8.73 -24.34 -39.32
N ILE A 6 7.59 -24.16 -39.97
CA ILE A 6 6.73 -22.96 -39.80
C ILE A 6 6.08 -22.93 -38.41
N ILE A 7 5.81 -24.10 -37.81
CA ILE A 7 5.20 -24.22 -36.48
C ILE A 7 6.21 -23.81 -35.39
N ILE A 8 7.51 -23.99 -35.61
CA ILE A 8 8.56 -23.67 -34.63
C ILE A 8 8.84 -22.16 -34.61
N THR A 9 8.71 -21.46 -35.74
CA THR A 9 8.91 -20.00 -35.81
C THR A 9 7.78 -19.20 -35.18
N SER A 10 6.59 -19.78 -34.99
CA SER A 10 5.40 -19.10 -34.46
C SER A 10 5.36 -19.00 -32.92
N LEU A 11 6.28 -19.64 -32.20
CA LEU A 11 6.24 -19.73 -30.72
C LEU A 11 7.14 -18.71 -30.01
N ILE A 12 7.88 -17.87 -30.75
CA ILE A 12 8.81 -16.90 -30.19
C ILE A 12 8.32 -15.49 -30.56
N SER A 13 7.15 -15.14 -30.06
CA SER A 13 6.85 -13.73 -29.80
C SER A 13 7.24 -13.50 -28.35
N CYS A 14 8.48 -13.05 -28.10
CA CYS A 14 8.77 -12.40 -26.83
C CYS A 14 7.78 -11.24 -26.73
N VAL A 15 6.84 -11.31 -25.78
CA VAL A 15 5.97 -10.19 -25.44
C VAL A 15 6.91 -9.12 -24.90
N TYR A 16 7.23 -8.14 -25.75
CA TYR A 16 8.05 -7.00 -25.36
C TYR A 16 7.16 -6.09 -24.51
N SER A 17 7.32 -6.19 -23.20
CA SER A 17 6.71 -5.30 -22.22
C SER A 17 7.65 -4.11 -22.00
N GLU A 18 7.08 -2.90 -21.89
CA GLU A 18 7.85 -1.68 -21.64
C GLU A 18 8.39 -1.66 -20.19
N ALA A 19 9.52 -1.01 -19.93
CA ALA A 19 10.03 -0.90 -18.56
C ALA A 19 9.20 0.11 -17.75
N CYS A 20 8.82 -0.23 -16.52
CA CYS A 20 7.98 0.65 -15.70
C CYS A 20 8.65 2.02 -15.43
N GLN A 21 7.87 3.09 -15.55
CA GLN A 21 8.27 4.42 -15.07
C GLN A 21 7.78 4.66 -13.64
N GLU A 22 8.27 5.70 -12.98
CA GLU A 22 7.87 6.02 -11.59
C GLU A 22 6.35 6.16 -11.42
N ASN A 23 5.67 6.71 -12.42
CA ASN A 23 4.22 6.89 -12.41
C ASN A 23 3.43 5.60 -12.62
N ASP A 24 4.06 4.53 -13.12
CA ASP A 24 3.44 3.21 -13.28
C ASP A 24 3.55 2.36 -12.01
N LEU A 25 4.31 2.83 -11.02
CA LEU A 25 4.63 2.08 -9.82
C LEU A 25 3.85 2.57 -8.60
N VAL A 26 3.59 1.65 -7.67
CA VAL A 26 3.05 1.94 -6.34
C VAL A 26 3.98 1.37 -5.27
N VAL A 27 4.21 2.16 -4.22
CA VAL A 27 5.06 1.79 -3.10
C VAL A 27 4.27 0.94 -2.12
N LYS A 28 4.85 -0.18 -1.71
CA LYS A 28 4.36 -1.08 -0.68
C LYS A 28 5.42 -1.25 0.40
N SER A 29 4.98 -1.67 1.57
CA SER A 29 5.88 -1.96 2.69
C SER A 29 5.54 -3.26 3.37
N THR A 30 6.55 -3.90 3.97
CA THR A 30 6.33 -4.89 5.02
C THR A 30 5.87 -4.21 6.30
N ASP A 31 5.37 -5.01 7.23
CA ASP A 31 5.23 -4.57 8.61
C ASP A 31 6.59 -4.20 9.22
N CYS A 32 6.54 -3.40 10.29
CA CYS A 32 7.71 -3.05 11.08
C CYS A 32 8.15 -4.29 11.88
N ASP A 33 9.42 -4.68 11.75
CA ASP A 33 9.99 -5.79 12.50
C ASP A 33 10.32 -5.40 13.95
N ALA A 34 10.69 -6.39 14.77
CA ALA A 34 11.01 -6.18 16.19
C ALA A 34 12.25 -5.31 16.43
N ASN A 35 13.05 -5.04 15.40
CA ASN A 35 14.20 -4.14 15.45
C ASN A 35 13.87 -2.75 14.91
N GLY A 36 12.58 -2.47 14.65
CA GLY A 36 12.12 -1.19 14.13
C GLY A 36 12.46 -0.98 12.65
N ASN A 37 12.66 -2.04 11.85
CA ASN A 37 12.96 -1.92 10.42
C ASN A 37 11.81 -2.43 9.55
N ARG A 38 11.68 -1.86 8.34
CA ARG A 38 10.78 -2.38 7.30
C ARG A 38 11.39 -2.28 5.92
N TRP A 39 10.86 -3.08 5.01
CA TRP A 39 11.21 -3.00 3.59
C TRP A 39 10.16 -2.21 2.84
N LEU A 40 10.61 -1.31 1.98
CA LEU A 40 9.82 -0.66 0.94
C LEU A 40 10.15 -1.31 -0.39
N PHE A 41 9.13 -1.60 -1.19
CA PHE A 41 9.31 -2.09 -2.55
C PHE A 41 8.28 -1.45 -3.46
N LYS A 42 8.61 -1.29 -4.74
CA LYS A 42 7.67 -0.77 -5.73
C LYS A 42 7.17 -1.92 -6.59
N ILE A 43 5.86 -1.92 -6.84
CA ILE A 43 5.21 -2.88 -7.72
C ILE A 43 4.45 -2.13 -8.81
N PRO A 44 4.18 -2.74 -9.98
CA PRO A 44 3.39 -2.10 -11.01
C PRO A 44 1.96 -1.86 -10.49
N LYS A 45 1.35 -0.77 -10.93
CA LYS A 45 -0.09 -0.54 -10.73
C LYS A 45 -0.92 -1.52 -11.57
N ASP A 46 -0.37 -1.93 -12.70
CA ASP A 46 -0.92 -2.95 -13.59
C ASP A 46 0.21 -3.87 -14.07
N ASP A 47 0.19 -5.12 -13.62
CA ASP A 47 1.20 -6.14 -13.90
C ASP A 47 1.31 -6.52 -15.40
N ARG A 48 0.38 -6.07 -16.25
CA ARG A 48 0.39 -6.35 -17.70
C ARG A 48 0.98 -5.22 -18.53
N LYS A 49 1.19 -4.05 -17.92
CA LYS A 49 1.57 -2.84 -18.64
C LYS A 49 3.08 -2.76 -18.83
N CYS A 50 3.84 -3.08 -17.77
CA CYS A 50 5.26 -2.85 -17.76
C CYS A 50 6.01 -3.86 -16.88
N ASP A 51 7.29 -4.06 -17.20
CA ASP A 51 8.20 -4.91 -16.45
C ASP A 51 9.00 -4.08 -15.42
N LEU A 52 9.22 -4.70 -14.25
CA LEU A 52 10.03 -4.11 -13.19
C LEU A 52 11.49 -3.93 -13.63
N ASN A 53 12.10 -2.86 -13.15
CA ASN A 53 13.50 -2.50 -13.39
C ASN A 53 14.15 -2.00 -12.09
N ASP A 54 15.35 -1.43 -12.20
CA ASP A 54 16.13 -0.93 -11.06
C ASP A 54 15.41 0.15 -10.23
N LEU A 55 14.39 0.84 -10.77
CA LEU A 55 13.56 1.78 -10.00
C LEU A 55 12.76 1.10 -8.89
N SER A 56 12.59 -0.22 -8.98
CA SER A 56 11.75 -1.03 -8.11
C SER A 56 12.53 -1.81 -7.05
N LEU A 57 13.84 -1.56 -6.96
CA LEU A 57 14.69 -2.22 -5.98
C LEU A 57 14.18 -1.99 -4.55
N PRO A 58 14.09 -3.04 -3.73
CA PRO A 58 13.69 -2.92 -2.34
C PRO A 58 14.65 -2.03 -1.55
N LYS A 59 14.10 -1.13 -0.74
CA LYS A 59 14.84 -0.24 0.16
C LYS A 59 14.49 -0.56 1.60
N ARG A 60 15.50 -0.80 2.44
CA ARG A 60 15.30 -0.89 3.89
C ARG A 60 15.14 0.51 4.49
N VAL A 61 14.20 0.63 5.42
CA VAL A 61 13.99 1.82 6.24
C VAL A 61 14.04 1.40 7.70
N ASP A 62 14.83 2.11 8.48
CA ASP A 62 14.97 1.92 9.92
C ASP A 62 14.07 2.93 10.67
N ASN A 63 13.78 2.68 11.95
CA ASN A 63 12.89 3.49 12.79
C ASN A 63 11.44 3.61 12.24
N CYS A 64 10.82 2.49 11.85
CA CYS A 64 9.47 2.47 11.30
C CYS A 64 8.32 2.53 12.32
N GLU A 65 8.62 2.58 13.62
CA GLU A 65 7.62 2.59 14.71
C GLU A 65 6.87 3.92 14.86
N MET A 66 7.04 4.84 13.91
CA MET A 66 6.35 6.11 13.90
C MET A 66 4.84 5.93 13.71
N THR A 67 4.12 6.71 14.50
CA THR A 67 2.69 6.87 14.41
C THR A 67 2.34 8.30 14.00
N CYS A 68 1.26 8.45 13.22
CA CYS A 68 0.81 9.76 12.73
C CYS A 68 -0.42 10.27 13.48
N PRO A 69 -0.53 11.60 13.71
CA PRO A 69 -1.70 12.20 14.33
C PRO A 69 -2.99 11.87 13.56
N SER A 70 -4.13 11.94 14.26
CA SER A 70 -5.45 11.77 13.63
C SER A 70 -5.64 12.76 12.46
N GLY A 71 -6.21 12.26 11.36
CA GLY A 71 -6.33 13.03 10.12
C GLY A 71 -5.07 13.06 9.24
N MET A 72 -3.97 12.45 9.68
CA MET A 72 -2.75 12.27 8.90
C MET A 72 -2.42 10.80 8.68
N HIS A 73 -1.69 10.50 7.61
CA HIS A 73 -1.19 9.18 7.30
C HIS A 73 0.32 9.22 7.08
N LEU A 74 0.97 8.08 7.28
CA LEU A 74 2.40 7.96 7.02
C LEU A 74 2.65 7.82 5.51
N ASN A 75 3.39 8.75 4.93
CA ASN A 75 3.91 8.58 3.58
C ASN A 75 5.17 7.71 3.62
N LEU A 76 5.09 6.54 2.98
CA LEU A 76 6.16 5.54 2.97
C LEU A 76 7.43 6.01 2.25
N LEU A 77 7.34 6.94 1.30
CA LEU A 77 8.50 7.48 0.59
C LEU A 77 9.19 8.57 1.40
N SER A 78 8.43 9.58 1.84
CA SER A 78 8.97 10.72 2.58
C SER A 78 9.28 10.41 4.04
N GLN A 79 8.73 9.30 4.58
CA GLN A 79 8.83 8.96 6.00
C GLN A 79 8.30 10.09 6.88
N ASN A 80 7.22 10.75 6.42
CA ASN A 80 6.62 11.86 7.13
C ASN A 80 5.09 11.70 7.18
N CYS A 81 4.48 12.31 8.20
CA CYS A 81 3.03 12.36 8.31
C CYS A 81 2.47 13.43 7.37
N GLU A 82 1.57 13.02 6.49
CA GLU A 82 0.91 13.87 5.50
C GLU A 82 -0.59 13.88 5.75
N THR A 83 -1.23 15.03 5.51
CA THR A 83 -2.68 15.19 5.71
C THR A 83 -3.45 14.27 4.78
N CYS A 84 -4.43 13.56 5.32
CA CYS A 84 -5.33 12.76 4.50
C CYS A 84 -6.09 13.62 3.48
N PRO A 85 -6.25 13.15 2.23
CA PRO A 85 -6.99 13.88 1.22
C PRO A 85 -8.46 14.09 1.66
N PRO A 86 -9.12 15.17 1.19
CA PRO A 86 -10.51 15.44 1.52
C PRO A 86 -11.43 14.24 1.28
N GLY A 87 -12.37 14.00 2.19
CA GLY A 87 -13.28 12.85 2.13
C GLY A 87 -12.67 11.53 2.63
N THR A 88 -11.43 11.54 3.13
CA THR A 88 -10.81 10.39 3.79
C THR A 88 -10.42 10.73 5.23
N TYR A 89 -10.21 9.71 6.06
CA TYR A 89 -9.79 9.91 7.44
C TYR A 89 -8.74 8.88 7.85
N SER A 90 -8.00 9.23 8.89
CA SER A 90 -7.04 8.37 9.59
C SER A 90 -7.30 8.47 11.08
N THR A 91 -7.37 7.33 11.77
CA THR A 91 -7.69 7.26 13.20
C THR A 91 -6.48 7.58 14.07
N GLY A 92 -5.27 7.64 13.51
CA GLY A 92 -4.01 7.70 14.25
C GLY A 92 -3.78 6.44 15.08
N ASP A 93 -3.10 6.60 16.22
CA ASP A 93 -2.71 5.58 17.22
C ASP A 93 -3.90 4.94 17.97
N MET A 94 -5.12 5.16 17.50
CA MET A 94 -6.30 4.71 18.21
C MET A 94 -6.59 3.24 17.90
N LEU A 95 -6.81 2.46 18.96
CA LEU A 95 -7.29 1.09 18.88
C LEU A 95 -8.74 1.07 18.39
N GLU A 96 -8.98 0.57 17.18
CA GLU A 96 -10.32 0.38 16.63
C GLU A 96 -10.89 -0.97 17.10
N VAL A 97 -11.73 -0.96 18.13
CA VAL A 97 -12.39 -2.16 18.66
C VAL A 97 -13.71 -2.38 17.91
N THR A 98 -13.68 -3.02 16.74
CA THR A 98 -14.90 -3.18 15.91
C THR A 98 -15.69 -4.47 16.15
N LYS A 99 -15.21 -5.46 16.92
CA LYS A 99 -16.01 -6.66 17.27
C LYS A 99 -15.62 -7.24 18.63
N TRP A 100 -16.58 -7.33 19.55
CA TRP A 100 -16.36 -7.82 20.93
C TRP A 100 -16.47 -9.35 21.10
N ASN A 101 -16.68 -10.10 20.02
CA ASN A 101 -16.89 -11.56 20.03
C ASN A 101 -15.64 -12.40 19.70
N THR A 102 -14.55 -11.76 19.29
CA THR A 102 -13.19 -12.30 19.33
C THR A 102 -12.29 -11.14 19.73
N MET A 103 -11.43 -11.30 20.75
CA MET A 103 -10.44 -10.28 21.07
C MET A 103 -9.54 -10.06 19.84
N ALA A 104 -9.83 -9.02 19.05
CA ALA A 104 -8.99 -8.60 17.96
C ALA A 104 -7.79 -7.86 18.54
N ARG A 105 -6.66 -8.56 18.66
CA ARG A 105 -5.36 -8.01 18.99
C ARG A 105 -4.82 -7.25 17.77
N THR A 106 -5.47 -6.14 17.41
CA THR A 106 -5.01 -5.34 16.27
C THR A 106 -4.98 -3.87 16.65
N TYR A 107 -3.81 -3.45 17.12
CA TYR A 107 -3.40 -2.05 17.10
C TYR A 107 -3.30 -1.63 15.63
N ILE A 108 -4.22 -0.79 15.15
CA ILE A 108 -4.19 -0.30 13.77
C ILE A 108 -3.39 0.99 13.78
N ASN A 109 -2.10 0.91 13.49
CA ASN A 109 -1.35 2.11 13.09
C ASN A 109 -1.85 2.50 11.68
N SER A 110 -2.67 3.55 11.57
CA SER A 110 -3.29 3.93 10.30
C SER A 110 -2.31 4.71 9.41
N THR A 111 -1.36 3.98 8.83
CA THR A 111 -0.48 4.46 7.76
C THR A 111 -1.24 4.78 6.47
N HIS A 112 -2.53 4.43 6.39
CA HIS A 112 -3.39 4.62 5.23
C HIS A 112 -4.66 5.41 5.60
N CYS A 113 -5.09 6.30 4.69
CA CYS A 113 -6.38 6.97 4.79
C CYS A 113 -7.50 6.02 4.34
N LYS A 114 -8.58 5.95 5.14
CA LYS A 114 -9.79 5.16 4.88
C LYS A 114 -10.88 6.05 4.28
N THR A 115 -11.69 5.48 3.39
CA THR A 115 -12.85 6.12 2.73
C THR A 115 -14.20 5.75 3.35
N THR A 116 -14.27 4.70 4.17
CA THR A 116 -15.54 4.14 4.67
C THR A 116 -15.92 4.70 6.03
N CYS A 117 -17.08 5.32 6.18
CA CYS A 117 -17.62 5.77 7.47
C CYS A 117 -17.82 4.57 8.42
N ILE A 118 -17.25 4.62 9.63
CA ILE A 118 -17.46 3.57 10.65
C ILE A 118 -18.91 3.70 11.18
N PRO A 119 -19.73 2.63 11.18
CA PRO A 119 -21.09 2.66 11.72
C PRO A 119 -21.11 2.90 13.24
N LEU A 120 -22.12 3.66 13.68
CA LEU A 120 -22.27 4.35 14.98
C LEU A 120 -22.33 3.50 16.27
N TYR A 121 -21.96 2.22 16.25
CA TYR A 121 -22.07 1.36 17.46
C TYR A 121 -20.76 1.08 18.19
N SER A 122 -19.62 1.57 17.70
CA SER A 122 -18.35 1.49 18.45
C SER A 122 -18.09 2.80 19.19
N TYR A 123 -18.12 2.71 20.52
CA TYR A 123 -17.81 3.80 21.46
C TYR A 123 -16.34 4.22 21.34
N THR A 124 -16.03 5.09 20.40
CA THR A 124 -14.99 6.12 20.51
C THR A 124 -15.32 7.21 19.50
N ARG A 125 -15.48 8.44 19.97
CA ARG A 125 -15.80 9.59 19.10
C ARG A 125 -14.67 9.81 18.09
N ILE A 126 -14.87 9.35 16.85
CA ILE A 126 -14.38 10.04 15.66
C ILE A 126 -15.61 10.35 14.81
N LYS A 127 -16.01 11.62 14.80
CA LYS A 127 -16.90 12.12 13.75
C LYS A 127 -16.04 12.41 12.53
N TRP A 128 -16.10 11.58 11.48
CA TRP A 128 -15.78 12.02 10.11
C TRP A 128 -16.55 11.20 9.08
N CYS A 129 -17.64 11.80 8.59
CA CYS A 129 -18.12 11.74 7.22
C CYS A 129 -19.05 12.94 7.05
N ASN A 130 -18.55 14.02 6.47
CA ASN A 130 -19.38 14.99 5.77
C ASN A 130 -18.56 15.47 4.58
N GLY A 131 -18.99 15.05 3.39
CA GLY A 131 -18.81 15.87 2.21
C GLY A 131 -19.79 17.03 2.34
N ILE A 132 -19.29 18.15 2.85
CA ILE A 132 -19.68 19.58 2.75
C ILE A 132 -18.91 20.28 3.87
#